data_AF-A0ABC9YLP2-F1
#
_entry.id   AF-A0ABC9YLP2-F1
#
_cell.length_a   1.000
_cell.length_b   1.000
_cell.length_c   1.000
_cell.angle_alpha   90.00
_cell.angle_beta   90.00
_cell.angle_gamma   90.00
#
_symmetry.space_group_name_H-M   'P 1'
#
loop_
_entity.id
_entity.type
_entity.pdbx_description
1 polymer ?
#
loop_
_entity_poly.entity_id
_entity_poly.type
_entity_poly.pdbx_seq_one_letter_code
_entity_poly.pdbx_strand_id
1 'polypeptide(L)'
;MLVEAFRRRGIWPKNVTSLTDDALVWVQPDSGLQLTGSVDLSRAILSASRDLDPIGHAGELRTPPMPNLNEPAESGDSASTHQAFHELAKQIKFWAKANALQLGLDPNFAIDCEGIHVSYRRAGDRLPRPELAIQLLQRREDLEDSTRTDPPRIYAGTALVVRADGRVDYVITKPLPFSSSAMAAGSPAMGAQASDFHAAGIARLERMRCWFARVEAEDSLSPWTAEHAIHRLDFARIHAAAGQ
;
A
#
# COMPACT_ATOMS: atom_id res chain seq x y z
N MET A 1 4.12 9.54 -22.00
CA MET A 1 2.97 9.80 -21.11
C MET A 1 2.28 8.46 -20.86
N LEU A 2 1.98 8.11 -19.60
CA LEU A 2 1.45 6.80 -19.20
C LEU A 2 0.16 6.42 -19.95
N VAL A 3 -0.69 7.43 -20.17
CA VAL A 3 -1.91 7.37 -20.99
C VAL A 3 -1.64 6.80 -22.39
N GLU A 4 -0.62 7.32 -23.08
CA GLU A 4 -0.36 6.92 -24.46
C GLU A 4 0.24 5.51 -24.54
N ALA A 5 0.88 5.05 -23.46
CA ALA A 5 1.31 3.67 -23.32
C ALA A 5 0.12 2.71 -23.11
N PHE A 6 -0.92 3.11 -22.36
CA PHE A 6 -2.16 2.33 -22.24
C PHE A 6 -2.93 2.28 -23.56
N ARG A 7 -3.02 3.40 -24.28
CA ARG A 7 -3.65 3.46 -25.61
C ARG A 7 -2.97 2.52 -26.60
N ARG A 8 -1.63 2.55 -26.67
CA ARG A 8 -0.85 1.65 -27.54
C ARG A 8 -1.03 0.16 -27.20
N ARG A 9 -1.45 -0.16 -25.98
CA ARG A 9 -1.72 -1.53 -25.52
C ARG A 9 -3.21 -1.90 -25.57
N GLY A 10 -4.08 -1.02 -26.08
CA GLY A 10 -5.52 -1.27 -26.19
C GLY A 10 -6.24 -1.35 -24.84
N ILE A 11 -5.65 -0.82 -23.77
CA ILE A 11 -6.22 -0.87 -22.42
C ILE A 11 -7.10 0.37 -22.21
N TRP A 12 -8.41 0.15 -22.11
CA TRP A 12 -9.42 1.21 -21.91
C TRP A 12 -10.15 0.99 -20.56
N PRO A 13 -10.01 1.92 -19.58
CA PRO A 13 -10.75 1.84 -18.34
C PRO A 13 -12.25 2.03 -18.58
N LYS A 14 -13.10 1.20 -17.97
CA LYS A 14 -14.54 1.16 -18.28
C LYS A 14 -15.36 2.39 -17.81
N ASN A 15 -14.78 3.33 -17.07
CA ASN A 15 -15.51 4.47 -16.47
C ASN A 15 -14.76 5.81 -16.60
N VAL A 16 -13.90 5.96 -17.60
CA VAL A 16 -13.07 7.16 -17.76
C VAL A 16 -13.52 7.90 -19.02
N THR A 17 -14.10 9.10 -18.83
CA THR A 17 -14.73 9.90 -19.90
C THR A 17 -13.73 10.65 -20.78
N SER A 18 -12.49 10.84 -20.30
CA SER A 18 -11.37 11.40 -21.06
C SER A 18 -10.09 10.69 -20.62
N LEU A 19 -9.13 10.49 -21.51
CA LEU A 19 -7.83 9.90 -21.17
C LEU A 19 -6.76 10.97 -20.88
N THR A 20 -7.13 12.24 -20.71
CA THR A 20 -6.20 13.30 -20.30
C THR A 20 -5.59 13.02 -18.91
N ASP A 21 -4.41 13.57 -18.59
CA ASP A 21 -3.77 13.40 -17.27
C ASP A 21 -4.74 13.75 -16.10
N ASP A 22 -5.67 14.68 -16.33
CA ASP A 22 -6.74 15.08 -15.39
C ASP A 22 -7.82 14.02 -15.13
N ALA A 23 -7.87 12.94 -15.90
CA ALA A 23 -8.82 11.85 -15.67
C ALA A 23 -8.24 10.71 -14.81
N LEU A 24 -6.96 10.82 -14.46
CA LEU A 24 -6.26 10.00 -13.49
C LEU A 24 -6.09 10.76 -12.16
N VAL A 25 -7.02 11.67 -11.82
CA VAL A 25 -7.00 12.35 -10.53
C VAL A 25 -7.36 11.33 -9.46
N TRP A 26 -6.35 10.87 -8.74
CA TRP A 26 -6.54 10.09 -7.53
C TRP A 26 -7.26 10.93 -6.48
N VAL A 27 -8.07 10.27 -5.67
CA VAL A 27 -8.86 10.91 -4.61
C VAL A 27 -7.91 11.64 -3.67
N GLN A 28 -8.08 12.96 -3.58
CA GLN A 28 -7.46 13.75 -2.53
C GLN A 28 -8.26 13.51 -1.25
N PRO A 29 -7.61 13.39 -0.08
CA PRO A 29 -8.34 13.28 1.16
C PRO A 29 -9.19 14.54 1.39
N ASP A 30 -10.44 14.37 1.81
CA ASP A 30 -11.37 15.48 2.08
C ASP A 30 -10.86 16.37 3.23
N SER A 31 -10.12 15.75 4.13
CA SER A 31 -9.35 16.39 5.20
C SER A 31 -7.94 16.69 4.72
N GLY A 32 -7.42 17.88 5.04
CA GLY A 32 -6.01 18.24 4.82
C GLY A 32 -5.08 17.41 5.70
N LEU A 33 -4.93 16.12 5.41
CA LEU A 33 -4.07 15.20 6.12
C LEU A 33 -2.63 15.72 6.08
N GLN A 34 -2.03 15.79 7.26
CA GLN A 34 -0.71 16.35 7.46
C GLN A 34 0.12 15.39 8.32
N LEU A 35 1.31 15.03 7.85
CA LEU A 35 2.26 14.20 8.59
C LEU A 35 3.16 15.03 9.52
N THR A 36 3.42 16.30 9.16
CA THR A 36 4.31 17.17 9.93
C THR A 36 3.77 17.44 11.34
N GLY A 37 4.68 17.49 12.31
CA GLY A 37 4.38 17.55 13.75
C GLY A 37 4.42 16.18 14.45
N SER A 38 4.24 15.08 13.70
CA SER A 38 4.30 13.71 14.24
C SER A 38 5.35 12.82 13.56
N VAL A 39 5.78 13.18 12.35
CA VAL A 39 6.75 12.42 11.54
C VAL A 39 7.86 13.35 11.04
N ASP A 40 9.12 12.95 11.24
CA ASP A 40 10.29 13.68 10.73
C ASP A 40 10.61 13.28 9.27
N LEU A 41 9.94 13.95 8.34
CA LEU A 41 10.16 13.73 6.90
C LEU A 41 11.50 14.31 6.41
N SER A 42 12.11 15.24 7.16
CA SER A 42 13.35 15.90 6.76
C SER A 42 14.49 14.88 6.64
N ARG A 43 14.53 13.90 7.54
CA ARG A 43 15.48 12.79 7.52
C ARG A 43 15.36 11.95 6.25
N ALA A 44 14.14 11.64 5.82
CA ALA A 44 13.89 10.86 4.60
C ALA A 44 14.34 11.61 3.34
N ILE A 45 13.98 12.89 3.24
CA ILE A 45 14.33 13.74 2.10
C ILE A 45 15.84 13.96 2.04
N LEU A 46 16.50 14.21 3.18
CA LEU A 46 17.95 14.39 3.25
C LEU A 46 18.67 13.11 2.82
N SER A 47 18.24 11.96 3.32
CA SER A 47 18.80 10.67 2.92
C SER A 47 18.69 10.46 1.42
N ALA A 48 17.50 10.63 0.84
CA ALA A 48 17.32 10.46 -0.60
C ALA A 48 18.09 11.49 -1.44
N SER A 49 18.28 12.71 -0.91
CA SER A 49 19.08 13.75 -1.59
C SER A 49 20.55 13.37 -1.65
N ARG A 50 21.06 12.70 -0.60
CA ARG A 50 22.42 12.16 -0.57
C ARG A 50 22.63 11.04 -1.59
N ASP A 51 21.60 10.23 -1.84
CA ASP A 51 21.67 9.19 -2.88
C ASP A 51 21.72 9.77 -4.32
N LEU A 52 21.37 11.04 -4.51
CA LEU A 52 21.54 11.73 -5.79
C LEU A 52 22.94 12.31 -6.01
N ASP A 53 23.78 12.37 -4.97
CA ASP A 53 25.14 12.89 -5.06
C ASP A 53 26.11 11.75 -5.45
N PRO A 54 26.62 11.73 -6.69
CA PRO A 54 27.47 10.64 -7.17
C PRO A 54 28.85 10.59 -6.50
N ILE A 55 29.28 11.67 -5.84
CA ILE A 55 30.56 11.77 -5.14
C ILE A 55 30.41 11.83 -3.62
N GLY A 56 29.17 11.86 -3.13
CA GLY A 56 28.81 11.96 -1.72
C GLY A 56 28.69 10.62 -1.01
N HIS A 57 28.42 10.68 0.29
CA HIS A 57 28.06 9.50 1.07
C HIS A 57 26.58 9.20 0.88
N ALA A 58 26.26 7.95 0.53
CA ALA A 58 24.88 7.48 0.39
C ALA A 58 24.03 7.78 1.64
N GLY A 59 22.72 7.86 1.41
CA GLY A 59 21.72 8.02 2.45
C GLY A 59 21.56 6.78 3.34
N GLU A 60 21.12 7.02 4.57
CA GLU A 60 20.88 5.97 5.59
C GLU A 60 19.45 5.42 5.53
N LEU A 61 18.52 6.01 4.77
CA LEU A 61 17.14 5.55 4.68
C LEU A 61 16.96 4.66 3.46
N ARG A 62 16.89 3.35 3.68
CA ARG A 62 16.48 2.39 2.65
C ARG A 62 15.31 1.56 3.15
N THR A 63 14.34 1.33 2.27
CA THR A 63 13.31 0.33 2.53
C THR A 63 14.03 -1.03 2.60
N PRO A 64 13.95 -1.75 3.73
CA PRO A 64 14.61 -3.04 3.83
C PRO A 64 14.00 -3.98 2.78
N PRO A 65 14.81 -4.85 2.14
CA PRO A 65 14.24 -5.95 1.38
C PRO A 65 13.34 -6.78 2.31
N MET A 66 12.21 -7.26 1.78
CA MET A 66 11.35 -8.20 2.53
C MET A 66 12.23 -9.29 3.16
N PRO A 67 12.04 -9.61 4.45
CA PRO A 67 12.94 -10.53 5.15
C PRO A 67 12.95 -11.88 4.43
N ASN A 68 14.07 -12.19 3.79
CA ASN A 68 14.35 -13.54 3.32
C ASN A 68 14.73 -14.34 4.55
N LEU A 69 13.85 -15.24 5.01
CA LEU A 69 14.06 -16.07 6.22
C LEU A 69 15.34 -16.92 6.19
N ASN A 70 16.06 -16.96 5.06
CA ASN A 70 17.21 -17.81 4.82
C ASN A 70 18.57 -17.09 4.76
N GLU A 71 18.64 -15.77 4.97
CA GLU A 71 19.91 -15.03 4.89
C GLU A 71 20.36 -14.47 6.26
N PRO A 72 21.64 -14.65 6.64
CA PRO A 72 22.17 -14.10 7.87
C PRO A 72 22.22 -12.56 7.80
N ALA A 73 21.94 -11.91 8.95
CA ALA A 73 21.92 -10.46 9.06
C ALA A 73 23.28 -9.83 8.65
N GLU A 74 23.24 -8.92 7.68
CA GLU A 74 24.42 -8.18 7.20
C GLU A 74 24.93 -7.18 8.25
N SER A 75 26.26 -7.03 8.35
CA SER A 75 26.95 -6.27 9.38
C SER A 75 27.21 -4.80 9.01
N GLY A 76 27.19 -3.94 10.03
CA GLY A 76 27.73 -2.57 10.03
C GLY A 76 26.81 -1.49 9.48
N ASP A 77 26.72 -1.39 8.16
CA ASP A 77 26.07 -0.27 7.44
C ASP A 77 24.59 -0.55 7.15
N SER A 78 24.23 -1.82 6.98
CA SER A 78 22.84 -2.28 6.84
C SER A 78 22.07 -2.10 8.16
N ALA A 79 22.73 -2.30 9.30
CA ALA A 79 22.11 -2.18 10.62
C ALA A 79 21.68 -0.74 10.98
N SER A 80 22.54 0.25 10.71
CA SER A 80 22.21 1.67 10.91
C SER A 80 21.13 2.14 9.94
N THR A 81 21.19 1.67 8.69
CA THR A 81 20.20 1.95 7.65
C THR A 81 18.81 1.42 8.05
N HIS A 82 18.77 0.17 8.52
CA HIS A 82 17.56 -0.45 9.01
C HIS A 82 17.03 0.31 10.23
N GLN A 83 17.88 0.75 11.15
CA GLN A 83 17.44 1.51 12.32
C GLN A 83 16.79 2.84 11.94
N ALA A 84 17.38 3.60 11.00
CA ALA A 84 16.80 4.87 10.51
C ALA A 84 15.40 4.67 9.90
N PHE A 85 15.24 3.62 9.09
CA PHE A 85 13.94 3.24 8.53
C PHE A 85 12.95 2.86 9.62
N HIS A 86 13.33 2.01 10.57
CA HIS A 86 12.43 1.53 11.63
C HIS A 86 11.91 2.67 12.52
N GLU A 87 12.74 3.65 12.86
CA GLU A 87 12.29 4.81 13.66
C GLU A 87 11.28 5.67 12.89
N LEU A 88 11.54 5.95 11.60
CA LEU A 88 10.60 6.70 10.77
C LEU A 88 9.30 5.92 10.53
N ALA A 89 9.41 4.63 10.22
CA ALA A 89 8.29 3.72 10.08
C ALA A 89 7.43 3.68 11.35
N LYS A 90 8.04 3.71 12.54
CA LYS A 90 7.31 3.76 13.83
C LYS A 90 6.51 5.05 13.99
N GLN A 91 7.07 6.19 13.62
CA GLN A 91 6.37 7.48 13.63
C GLN A 91 5.18 7.46 12.66
N ILE A 92 5.41 6.97 11.44
CA ILE A 92 4.37 6.81 10.41
C ILE A 92 3.26 5.86 10.90
N LYS A 93 3.61 4.72 11.50
CA LYS A 93 2.62 3.76 12.05
C LYS A 93 1.75 4.40 13.13
N PHE A 94 2.35 5.18 14.03
CA PHE A 94 1.62 5.90 15.07
C PHE A 94 0.63 6.91 14.46
N TRP A 95 1.11 7.74 13.53
CA TRP A 95 0.25 8.69 12.81
C TRP A 95 -0.85 8.00 12.00
N ALA A 96 -0.53 6.91 11.30
CA ALA A 96 -1.48 6.16 10.47
C ALA A 96 -2.59 5.54 11.33
N LYS A 97 -2.27 5.07 12.53
CA LYS A 97 -3.26 4.53 13.47
C LYS A 97 -4.25 5.61 13.95
N ALA A 98 -3.77 6.82 14.20
CA ALA A 98 -4.63 7.95 14.56
C ALA A 98 -5.56 8.39 13.40
N ASN A 99 -5.15 8.16 12.15
CA ASN A 99 -5.89 8.55 10.95
C ASN A 99 -6.52 7.37 10.20
N ALA A 100 -6.58 6.18 10.80
CA ALA A 100 -6.84 4.91 10.10
C ALA A 100 -8.08 4.94 9.19
N LEU A 101 -9.20 5.47 9.68
CA LEU A 101 -10.45 5.54 8.92
C LEU A 101 -10.32 6.38 7.63
N GLN A 102 -9.59 7.50 7.69
CA GLN A 102 -9.33 8.37 6.53
C GLN A 102 -8.33 7.72 5.55
N LEU A 103 -7.60 6.70 6.00
CA LEU A 103 -6.68 5.91 5.18
C LEU A 103 -7.34 4.64 4.63
N GLY A 104 -8.63 4.40 4.91
CA GLY A 104 -9.30 3.14 4.52
C GLY A 104 -8.79 1.92 5.30
N LEU A 105 -8.22 2.14 6.48
CA LEU A 105 -7.69 1.12 7.39
C LEU A 105 -8.53 1.05 8.67
N ASP A 106 -8.54 -0.11 9.32
CA ASP A 106 -9.28 -0.32 10.56
C ASP A 106 -8.38 0.01 11.78
N PRO A 107 -8.78 0.93 12.68
CA PRO A 107 -7.95 1.33 13.84
C PRO A 107 -7.72 0.21 14.86
N ASN A 108 -8.52 -0.86 14.85
CA ASN A 108 -8.41 -1.97 15.80
C ASN A 108 -7.30 -2.96 15.44
N PHE A 109 -6.75 -2.89 14.23
CA PHE A 109 -5.73 -3.81 13.74
C PHE A 109 -4.36 -3.12 13.62
N ALA A 110 -3.31 -3.93 13.61
CA ALA A 110 -1.95 -3.42 13.40
C ALA A 110 -1.81 -2.83 11.98
N ILE A 111 -1.11 -1.71 11.88
CA ILE A 111 -0.73 -1.09 10.61
C ILE A 111 0.79 -1.14 10.53
N ASP A 112 1.31 -1.63 9.42
CA ASP A 112 2.74 -1.71 9.12
C ASP A 112 3.11 -0.73 8.01
N CYS A 113 4.30 -0.16 8.11
CA CYS A 113 4.88 0.70 7.10
C CYS A 113 5.86 -0.15 6.29
N GLU A 114 5.41 -0.60 5.13
CA GLU A 114 6.13 -1.54 4.27
C GLU A 114 7.28 -0.86 3.54
N GLY A 115 7.09 0.39 3.12
CA GLY A 115 8.08 1.10 2.32
C GLY A 115 7.91 2.60 2.34
N ILE A 116 9.05 3.27 2.22
CA ILE A 116 9.16 4.73 2.12
C ILE A 116 10.09 5.02 0.95
N HIS A 117 9.57 5.70 -0.05
CA HIS A 117 10.31 6.03 -1.26
C HIS A 117 10.22 7.53 -1.52
N VAL A 118 11.37 8.18 -1.72
CA VAL A 118 11.40 9.58 -2.12
C VAL A 118 11.68 9.65 -3.61
N SER A 119 10.90 10.46 -4.30
CA SER A 119 11.07 10.76 -5.72
C SER A 119 11.17 12.26 -5.91
N TYR A 120 11.79 12.70 -7.01
CA TYR A 120 11.95 14.11 -7.31
C TYR A 120 11.18 14.45 -8.58
N ARG A 121 10.14 15.26 -8.45
CA ARG A 121 9.44 15.84 -9.59
C ARG A 121 10.13 17.15 -9.98
N ARG A 122 10.34 17.36 -11.28
CA ARG A 122 10.78 18.65 -11.80
C ARG A 122 9.58 19.58 -11.90
N ALA A 123 9.58 20.67 -11.13
CA ALA A 123 8.52 21.68 -11.21
C ALA A 123 8.71 22.63 -12.41
N GLY A 124 7.72 23.50 -12.66
CA GLY A 124 7.76 24.46 -13.78
C GLY A 124 8.92 25.47 -13.70
N ASP A 125 9.44 25.70 -12.50
CA ASP A 125 10.65 26.47 -12.19
C ASP A 125 11.96 25.69 -12.46
N ARG A 126 11.86 24.45 -12.95
CA ARG A 126 12.95 23.49 -13.17
C ARG A 126 13.67 23.03 -11.91
N LEU A 127 13.19 23.40 -10.72
CA LEU A 127 13.76 22.95 -9.45
C LEU A 127 13.22 21.55 -9.10
N PRO A 128 14.07 20.68 -8.52
CA PRO A 128 13.64 19.39 -8.01
C PRO A 128 12.78 19.60 -6.76
N ARG A 129 11.59 19.00 -6.73
CA ARG A 129 10.71 18.98 -5.56
C ARG A 129 10.56 17.54 -5.08
N PRO A 130 10.97 17.24 -3.85
CA PRO A 130 10.81 15.89 -3.31
C PRO A 130 9.33 15.60 -3.00
N GLU A 131 8.90 14.40 -3.40
CA GLU A 131 7.60 13.79 -3.11
C GLU A 131 7.87 12.39 -2.52
N LEU A 132 7.20 12.07 -1.42
CA LEU A 132 7.35 10.81 -0.71
C LEU A 132 6.17 9.89 -1.03
N ALA A 133 6.44 8.65 -1.40
CA ALA A 133 5.48 7.56 -1.48
C ALA A 133 5.65 6.65 -0.25
N ILE A 134 4.60 6.53 0.55
CA ILE A 134 4.59 5.68 1.76
C ILE A 134 3.60 4.54 1.53
N GLN A 135 4.03 3.31 1.76
CA GLN A 135 3.20 2.12 1.63
C GLN A 135 2.84 1.58 3.01
N LEU A 136 1.54 1.51 3.28
CA LEU A 136 0.98 0.97 4.50
C LEU A 136 0.27 -0.36 4.20
N LEU A 137 0.47 -1.34 5.06
CA LEU A 137 -0.23 -2.62 5.01
C LEU A 137 -0.91 -2.90 6.35
N GLN A 138 -2.04 -3.60 6.29
CA GLN A 138 -2.77 -4.07 7.46
C GLN A 138 -3.29 -5.48 7.18
N ARG A 139 -2.80 -6.45 7.94
CA ARG A 139 -3.37 -7.80 7.94
C ARG A 139 -4.72 -7.79 8.65
N ARG A 140 -5.70 -8.48 8.08
CA ARG A 140 -7.07 -8.60 8.62
C ARG A 140 -7.39 -10.06 8.92
N GLU A 141 -6.82 -10.53 10.03
CA GLU A 141 -6.96 -11.90 10.52
C GLU A 141 -8.43 -12.26 10.84
N ASP A 142 -9.25 -11.27 11.17
CA ASP A 142 -10.70 -11.43 11.39
C ASP A 142 -11.49 -11.76 10.13
N LEU A 143 -10.92 -11.49 8.95
CA LEU A 143 -11.55 -11.77 7.65
C LEU A 143 -11.05 -13.07 7.02
N GLU A 144 -9.98 -13.65 7.59
CA GLU A 144 -9.42 -14.94 7.20
C GLU A 144 -10.33 -16.09 7.67
N ASP A 145 -10.38 -17.18 6.90
CA ASP A 145 -11.25 -18.31 7.22
C ASP A 145 -10.62 -19.18 8.32
N SER A 146 -11.04 -18.94 9.56
CA SER A 146 -10.53 -19.64 10.75
C SER A 146 -10.87 -21.12 10.81
N THR A 147 -11.78 -21.60 9.95
CA THR A 147 -12.12 -23.03 9.88
C THR A 147 -11.09 -23.85 9.10
N ARG A 148 -10.18 -23.18 8.38
CA ARG A 148 -9.19 -23.81 7.49
C ARG A 148 -7.81 -23.85 8.11
N THR A 149 -7.06 -24.90 7.76
CA THR A 149 -5.63 -24.99 8.06
C THR A 149 -4.87 -24.07 7.10
N ASP A 150 -4.17 -23.07 7.62
CA ASP A 150 -3.40 -22.06 6.87
C ASP A 150 -4.21 -21.25 5.82
N PRO A 151 -5.20 -20.45 6.26
CA PRO A 151 -6.03 -19.68 5.35
C PRO A 151 -5.21 -18.62 4.60
N PRO A 152 -5.64 -18.23 3.38
CA PRO A 152 -4.97 -17.19 2.63
C PRO A 152 -4.97 -15.88 3.43
N ARG A 153 -3.79 -15.28 3.61
CA ARG A 153 -3.66 -14.04 4.37
C ARG A 153 -4.32 -12.88 3.62
N ILE A 154 -5.11 -12.08 4.34
CA ILE A 154 -5.86 -10.99 3.75
C ILE A 154 -5.29 -9.65 4.21
N TYR A 155 -4.96 -8.79 3.25
CA TYR A 155 -4.38 -7.48 3.50
C TYR A 155 -5.23 -6.35 2.92
N ALA A 156 -5.43 -5.32 3.75
CA ALA A 156 -5.71 -3.97 3.29
C ALA A 156 -4.37 -3.27 3.04
N GLY A 157 -4.35 -2.39 2.05
CA GLY A 157 -3.15 -1.63 1.72
C GLY A 157 -3.49 -0.22 1.30
N THR A 158 -2.67 0.73 1.74
CA THR A 158 -2.83 2.15 1.43
C THR A 158 -1.49 2.75 1.05
N ALA A 159 -1.42 3.34 -0.13
CA ALA A 159 -0.27 4.13 -0.56
C ALA A 159 -0.59 5.63 -0.42
N LEU A 160 0.32 6.37 0.19
CA LEU A 160 0.23 7.81 0.37
C LEU A 160 1.23 8.50 -0.54
N VAL A 161 0.82 9.62 -1.13
CA VAL A 161 1.75 10.56 -1.77
C VAL A 161 1.79 11.82 -0.93
N VAL A 162 2.96 12.11 -0.39
CA VAL A 162 3.19 13.17 0.60
C VAL A 162 4.22 14.16 0.07
N ARG A 163 3.93 15.45 0.22
CA ARG A 163 4.84 16.53 -0.15
C ARG A 163 5.92 16.71 0.91
N ALA A 164 6.98 17.44 0.55
CA ALA A 164 8.06 17.79 1.46
C ALA A 164 7.62 18.53 2.73
N ASP A 165 6.52 19.28 2.68
CA ASP A 165 5.94 19.99 3.82
C ASP A 165 5.08 19.10 4.73
N GLY A 166 4.90 17.83 4.37
CA GLY A 166 4.11 16.83 5.06
C GLY A 166 2.64 16.76 4.65
N ARG A 167 2.20 17.56 3.68
CA ARG A 167 0.82 17.48 3.19
C ARG A 167 0.62 16.20 2.39
N VAL A 168 -0.45 15.48 2.67
CA VAL A 168 -0.87 14.32 1.86
C VAL A 168 -1.67 14.82 0.67
N ASP A 169 -1.12 14.66 -0.53
CA ASP A 169 -1.82 15.03 -1.76
C ASP A 169 -2.77 13.92 -2.20
N TYR A 170 -2.38 12.65 -2.04
CA TYR A 170 -3.16 11.51 -2.51
C TYR A 170 -3.18 10.35 -1.50
N VAL A 171 -4.35 9.72 -1.39
CA VAL A 171 -4.56 8.49 -0.61
C VAL A 171 -5.11 7.43 -1.56
N ILE A 172 -4.30 6.40 -1.84
CA ILE A 172 -4.64 5.34 -2.79
C ILE A 172 -4.87 4.06 -2.01
N THR A 173 -6.13 3.65 -1.88
CA THR A 173 -6.52 2.55 -1.00
C THR A 173 -6.92 1.30 -1.76
N LYS A 174 -6.62 0.14 -1.17
CA LYS A 174 -7.23 -1.16 -1.44
C LYS A 174 -7.90 -1.59 -0.14
N PRO A 175 -9.07 -1.02 0.19
CA PRO A 175 -9.64 -1.15 1.53
C PRO A 175 -10.20 -2.55 1.76
N LEU A 176 -10.51 -2.84 3.02
CA LEU A 176 -11.27 -4.00 3.49
C LEU A 176 -12.39 -3.48 4.40
N PRO A 177 -13.48 -4.25 4.59
CA PRO A 177 -14.58 -3.79 5.41
C PRO A 177 -14.11 -3.57 6.85
N PHE A 178 -14.44 -2.42 7.42
CA PHE A 178 -14.18 -2.16 8.84
C PHE A 178 -14.91 -3.15 9.73
N SER A 179 -14.28 -3.50 10.84
CA SER A 179 -14.85 -4.31 11.92
C SER A 179 -16.06 -3.63 12.55
N SER A 180 -16.97 -4.42 13.12
CA SER A 180 -18.15 -3.89 13.81
C SER A 180 -17.79 -2.92 14.94
N SER A 181 -16.65 -3.14 15.61
CA SER A 181 -16.13 -2.23 16.65
C SER A 181 -15.73 -0.87 16.07
N ALA A 182 -15.01 -0.85 14.94
CA ALA A 182 -14.65 0.39 14.26
C ALA A 182 -15.88 1.15 13.74
N MET A 183 -16.88 0.42 13.23
CA MET A 183 -18.16 0.99 12.80
C MET A 183 -18.95 1.59 13.96
N ALA A 184 -18.98 0.90 15.12
CA ALA A 184 -19.68 1.37 16.31
C ALA A 184 -19.00 2.60 16.96
N ALA A 185 -17.66 2.60 17.04
CA ALA A 185 -16.87 3.74 17.49
C ALA A 185 -16.95 4.93 16.51
N GLY A 186 -17.24 4.66 15.23
CA GLY A 186 -17.30 5.63 14.16
C GLY A 186 -18.63 6.36 13.98
N SER A 187 -19.76 5.97 14.58
CA SER A 187 -21.07 6.53 14.19
C SER A 187 -21.21 8.07 14.16
N PRO A 188 -20.51 8.87 14.99
CA PRO A 188 -20.44 10.33 14.81
C PRO A 188 -19.18 10.85 14.08
N ALA A 189 -18.13 10.04 13.94
CA ALA A 189 -16.79 10.42 13.44
C ALA A 189 -16.44 9.81 12.05
N MET A 190 -17.27 8.89 11.55
CA MET A 190 -17.09 8.21 10.28
C MET A 190 -17.65 9.13 9.20
N GLY A 191 -16.79 10.03 8.72
CA GLY A 191 -17.11 10.90 7.58
C GLY A 191 -17.50 10.10 6.34
N ALA A 192 -18.12 10.76 5.36
CA ALA A 192 -18.58 10.13 4.11
C ALA A 192 -17.51 9.24 3.46
N GLN A 193 -16.27 9.71 3.43
CA GLN A 193 -15.12 8.98 2.89
C GLN A 193 -14.88 7.61 3.56
N ALA A 194 -15.01 7.52 4.89
CA ALA A 194 -14.82 6.27 5.61
C ALA A 194 -15.97 5.28 5.30
N SER A 195 -17.20 5.77 5.18
CA SER A 195 -18.33 4.95 4.72
C SER A 195 -18.10 4.40 3.31
N ASP A 196 -17.56 5.22 2.41
CA ASP A 196 -17.24 4.79 1.04
C ASP A 196 -16.14 3.72 1.03
N PHE A 197 -15.10 3.86 1.85
CA PHE A 197 -14.08 2.83 2.01
C PHE A 197 -14.64 1.53 2.56
N HIS A 198 -15.55 1.60 3.54
CA HIS A 198 -16.21 0.42 4.08
C HIS A 198 -17.00 -0.32 2.99
N ALA A 199 -17.84 0.39 2.23
CA ALA A 199 -18.63 -0.18 1.14
C ALA A 199 -17.75 -0.78 0.02
N ALA A 200 -16.71 -0.05 -0.39
CA ALA A 200 -15.72 -0.54 -1.37
C ALA A 200 -14.97 -1.77 -0.84
N GLY A 201 -14.68 -1.81 0.46
CA GLY A 201 -14.07 -2.92 1.18
C GLY A 201 -14.93 -4.18 1.15
N ILE A 202 -16.24 -4.08 1.44
CA ILE A 202 -17.18 -5.20 1.34
C ILE A 202 -17.14 -5.81 -0.07
N ALA A 203 -17.33 -4.97 -1.09
CA ALA A 203 -17.35 -5.42 -2.48
C ALA A 203 -16.00 -6.04 -2.91
N ARG A 204 -14.88 -5.51 -2.42
CA ARG A 204 -13.55 -6.09 -2.66
C ARG A 204 -13.39 -7.45 -1.99
N LEU A 205 -13.78 -7.59 -0.73
CA LEU A 205 -13.67 -8.85 0.02
C LEU A 205 -14.50 -9.96 -0.65
N GLU A 206 -15.71 -9.64 -1.07
CA GLU A 206 -16.56 -10.58 -1.82
C GLU A 206 -15.87 -11.04 -3.11
N ARG A 207 -15.35 -10.11 -3.92
CA ARG A 207 -14.59 -10.47 -5.14
C ARG A 207 -13.36 -11.32 -4.85
N MET A 208 -12.64 -11.05 -3.76
CA MET A 208 -11.50 -11.87 -3.33
C MET A 208 -11.94 -13.29 -2.99
N ARG A 209 -13.02 -13.46 -2.22
CA ARG A 209 -13.56 -14.79 -1.86
C ARG A 209 -14.04 -15.56 -3.08
N CYS A 210 -14.76 -14.92 -3.99
CA CYS A 210 -15.17 -15.54 -5.25
C CYS A 210 -13.95 -15.98 -6.09
N TRP A 211 -12.91 -15.14 -6.14
CA TRP A 211 -11.68 -15.48 -6.86
C TRP A 211 -10.94 -16.65 -6.19
N PHE A 212 -10.80 -16.66 -4.86
CA PHE A 212 -10.19 -17.78 -4.12
C PHE A 212 -10.94 -19.09 -4.38
N ALA A 213 -12.27 -19.07 -4.30
CA ALA A 213 -13.10 -20.25 -4.56
C ALA A 213 -12.94 -20.75 -6.00
N ARG A 214 -12.87 -19.83 -6.98
CA ARG A 214 -12.64 -20.18 -8.39
C ARG A 214 -11.27 -20.80 -8.61
N VAL A 215 -10.21 -20.19 -8.09
CA VAL A 215 -8.84 -20.71 -8.21
C VAL A 215 -8.75 -22.11 -7.61
N GLU A 216 -9.39 -22.34 -6.47
CA GLU A 216 -9.41 -23.67 -5.84
C GLU A 216 -10.22 -24.69 -6.65
N ALA A 217 -11.34 -24.30 -7.24
CA ALA A 217 -12.17 -25.19 -8.07
C ALA A 217 -11.50 -25.55 -9.41
N GLU A 218 -10.67 -24.65 -9.96
CA GLU A 218 -9.96 -24.83 -11.23
C GLU A 218 -8.60 -25.54 -11.08
N ASP A 219 -8.09 -25.73 -9.85
CA ASP A 219 -6.81 -26.38 -9.63
C ASP A 219 -6.93 -27.91 -9.69
N SER A 220 -6.47 -28.48 -10.80
CA SER A 220 -6.42 -29.92 -11.04
C SER A 220 -5.62 -30.70 -9.99
N LEU A 221 -4.74 -30.03 -9.24
CA LEU A 221 -3.94 -30.67 -8.20
C LEU A 221 -4.64 -30.67 -6.83
N SER A 222 -5.71 -29.92 -6.61
CA SER A 222 -6.40 -29.85 -5.32
C SER A 222 -6.87 -31.20 -4.76
N PRO A 223 -7.27 -32.21 -5.57
CA PRO A 223 -7.57 -33.56 -5.05
C PRO A 223 -6.34 -34.31 -4.52
N TRP A 224 -5.13 -33.88 -4.87
CA TRP A 224 -3.88 -34.61 -4.67
C TRP A 224 -2.91 -33.91 -3.71
N THR A 225 -3.27 -32.74 -3.19
CA THR A 225 -2.46 -32.00 -2.21
C THR A 225 -3.31 -31.47 -1.07
N ALA A 226 -2.68 -31.27 0.08
CA ALA A 226 -3.26 -30.54 1.21
C ALA A 226 -3.01 -29.02 1.12
N GLU A 227 -2.09 -28.59 0.25
CA GLU A 227 -1.74 -27.18 0.07
C GLU A 227 -2.74 -26.47 -0.87
N HIS A 228 -3.23 -25.31 -0.46
CA HIS A 228 -4.20 -24.56 -1.24
C HIS A 228 -3.66 -24.09 -2.59
N ALA A 229 -4.54 -24.06 -3.59
CA ALA A 229 -4.20 -23.64 -4.95
C ALA A 229 -3.57 -22.24 -4.99
N ILE A 230 -4.03 -21.35 -4.12
CA ILE A 230 -3.55 -19.98 -4.02
C ILE A 230 -2.10 -19.85 -3.55
N HIS A 231 -1.64 -20.74 -2.68
CA HIS A 231 -0.25 -20.76 -2.19
C HIS A 231 0.70 -21.30 -3.25
N ARG A 232 0.15 -22.02 -4.24
CA ARG A 232 0.87 -22.60 -5.38
C ARG A 232 0.67 -21.80 -6.67
N LEU A 233 0.15 -20.58 -6.58
CA LEU A 233 0.06 -19.70 -7.73
C LEU A 233 1.45 -19.18 -8.09
N ASP A 234 1.82 -19.38 -9.33
CA ASP A 234 2.97 -18.76 -9.96
C ASP A 234 2.52 -17.91 -11.16
N PHE A 235 3.45 -17.11 -11.68
CA PHE A 235 3.18 -16.27 -12.84
C PHE A 235 2.79 -17.09 -14.07
N ALA A 236 3.28 -18.33 -14.23
CA ALA A 236 2.94 -19.19 -15.35
C ALA A 236 1.46 -19.60 -15.33
N ARG A 237 0.95 -20.00 -14.16
CA ARG A 237 -0.47 -20.36 -13.94
C ARG A 237 -1.41 -19.16 -14.11
N ILE A 238 -1.00 -17.97 -13.65
CA ILE A 238 -1.80 -16.74 -13.81
C ILE A 238 -1.95 -16.36 -15.29
N HIS A 239 -0.88 -16.50 -16.10
CA HIS A 239 -0.92 -16.16 -17.52
C HIS A 239 -1.66 -17.21 -18.37
N ALA A 240 -1.59 -18.49 -18.00
CA ALA A 240 -2.34 -19.55 -18.69
C ALA A 240 -3.87 -19.35 -18.60
N ALA A 241 -4.37 -18.85 -17.47
CA ALA A 241 -5.79 -18.56 -17.26
C ALA A 241 -6.29 -17.29 -17.99
N ALA A 242 -5.40 -16.38 -18.40
CA ALA A 242 -5.74 -15.13 -19.10
C ALA A 242 -5.80 -15.29 -20.64
N GLY A 243 -5.44 -16.47 -21.15
CA GLY A 243 -5.43 -16.79 -22.59
C GLY A 243 -6.63 -17.60 -23.09
N GLN A 244 -7.65 -17.80 -22.26
CA GLN A 244 -8.91 -18.48 -22.62
C GLN A 244 -10.09 -17.52 -22.64
#